data_AF-A0A7S0XI67-F1
#
_entry.id   AF-A0A7S0XI67-F1
#
_cell.length_a   1.000
_cell.length_b   1.000
_cell.length_c   1.000
_cell.angle_alpha   90.00
_cell.angle_beta   90.00
_cell.angle_gamma   90.00
#
_symmetry.space_group_name_H-M   'P 1'
#
loop_
_entity.id
_entity.type
_entity.pdbx_description
1 polymer ?
#
loop_
_entity_poly.entity_id
_entity_poly.type
_entity_poly.pdbx_seq_one_letter_code
_entity_poly.pdbx_strand_id
1 'polypeptide(L)'
;EPEGRTLPELYIQGFSTGMPEHVQLAMLRSLPGLENCAMVRPAYSVDYDYIPAPGQVEHTLECVSARGLFLAGQALGTTGYEEAAAQGIVAGINASAKAGAEDTHGSLVLPRESSYIGTM
;
A
#
# COMPACT_ATOMS: atom_id res chain seq x y z
N GLU A 1 -17.39 8.31 1.74
CA GLU A 1 -17.02 7.95 3.12
C GLU A 1 -16.62 9.21 3.87
N PRO A 2 -17.09 9.45 5.10
CA PRO A 2 -16.61 10.56 5.93
C PRO A 2 -15.13 10.37 6.31
N GLU A 3 -14.27 11.36 6.07
CA GLU A 3 -12.84 11.25 6.43
C GLU A 3 -12.60 11.42 7.94
N GLY A 4 -13.56 11.98 8.67
CA GLY A 4 -13.47 12.14 10.11
C GLY A 4 -14.81 12.41 10.76
N ARG A 5 -14.87 12.27 12.09
CA ARG A 5 -16.09 12.51 12.87
C ARG A 5 -16.53 13.97 12.89
N THR A 6 -15.57 14.88 12.74
CA THR A 6 -15.78 16.34 12.86
C THR A 6 -15.39 17.10 11.60
N LEU A 7 -14.84 16.40 10.60
CA LEU A 7 -14.44 17.03 9.34
C LEU A 7 -15.64 17.10 8.40
N PRO A 8 -15.80 18.21 7.67
CA PRO A 8 -16.85 18.32 6.65
C PRO A 8 -16.50 17.57 5.36
N GLU A 9 -15.33 16.94 5.28
CA GLU A 9 -14.78 16.32 4.09
C GLU A 9 -15.34 14.90 3.87
N LEU A 10 -15.67 14.62 2.61
CA LEU A 10 -16.14 13.32 2.16
C LEU A 10 -15.18 12.77 1.10
N TYR A 11 -14.67 11.57 1.32
CA TYR A 11 -14.00 10.78 0.30
C TYR A 11 -15.04 10.14 -0.62
N ILE A 12 -15.08 10.53 -1.90
CA ILE A 12 -16.03 9.98 -2.86
C ILE A 12 -15.44 8.69 -3.45
N GLN A 13 -15.65 7.57 -2.75
CA GLN A 13 -15.11 6.27 -3.13
C GLN A 13 -15.58 5.87 -4.53
N GLY A 14 -14.63 5.44 -5.37
CA GLY A 14 -14.87 5.10 -6.78
C GLY A 14 -14.73 6.28 -7.74
N PHE A 15 -14.43 7.49 -7.26
CA PHE A 15 -14.29 8.70 -8.07
C PHE A 15 -12.82 9.12 -8.30
N SER A 16 -11.90 8.17 -8.37
CA SER A 16 -10.50 8.45 -8.69
C SER A 16 -10.35 8.85 -10.17
N THR A 17 -9.66 9.95 -10.47
CA THR A 17 -9.48 10.45 -11.84
C THR A 17 -8.23 11.31 -12.00
N GLY A 18 -7.65 11.30 -13.21
CA GLY A 18 -6.57 12.19 -13.64
C GLY A 18 -7.03 13.34 -14.55
N MET A 19 -8.34 13.57 -14.66
CA MET A 19 -8.91 14.63 -15.51
C MET A 19 -8.56 16.03 -14.96
N PRO A 20 -8.60 17.08 -15.80
CA PRO A 20 -8.43 18.45 -15.32
C PRO A 20 -9.48 18.85 -14.27
N GLU A 21 -9.09 19.66 -13.29
CA GLU A 21 -9.90 20.06 -12.13
C GLU A 21 -11.32 20.55 -12.49
N HIS A 22 -11.46 21.39 -13.53
CA HIS A 22 -12.76 21.90 -13.96
C HIS A 22 -13.71 20.79 -14.46
N VAL A 23 -13.16 19.73 -15.07
CA VAL A 23 -13.92 18.55 -15.49
C VAL A 23 -14.31 17.73 -14.27
N GLN A 24 -13.41 17.56 -13.30
CA GLN A 24 -13.71 16.83 -12.05
C GLN A 24 -14.89 17.46 -11.31
N LEU A 25 -14.89 18.80 -11.17
CA LEU A 25 -15.99 19.51 -10.50
C LEU A 25 -17.31 19.36 -11.26
N ALA A 26 -17.29 19.41 -12.59
CA ALA A 26 -18.49 19.19 -13.40
C ALA A 26 -19.02 17.75 -13.25
N MET A 27 -18.12 16.75 -13.25
CA MET A 27 -18.48 15.36 -13.02
C MET A 27 -19.05 15.15 -11.61
N LEU A 28 -18.45 15.72 -10.57
CA LEU A 28 -18.96 15.63 -9.19
C LEU A 28 -20.37 16.18 -9.08
N ARG A 29 -20.63 17.36 -9.67
CA ARG A 29 -21.95 18.01 -9.64
C ARG A 29 -23.01 17.31 -10.50
N SER A 30 -22.62 16.32 -11.31
CA SER A 30 -23.58 15.46 -12.02
C SER A 30 -24.09 14.30 -11.14
N LEU A 31 -23.45 14.03 -10.00
CA LEU A 31 -23.87 12.98 -9.09
C LEU A 31 -25.06 13.45 -8.22
N PRO A 32 -26.10 12.61 -8.02
CA PRO A 32 -27.23 12.96 -7.18
C PRO A 32 -26.81 13.34 -5.75
N GLY A 33 -27.25 14.49 -5.27
CA GLY A 33 -26.94 15.03 -3.95
C GLY A 33 -25.64 15.83 -3.88
N LEU A 34 -24.85 15.91 -4.97
CA LEU A 34 -23.62 16.68 -5.05
C LEU A 34 -23.73 17.87 -6.03
N GLU A 35 -24.93 18.23 -6.48
CA GLU A 35 -25.17 19.26 -7.50
C GLU A 35 -24.57 20.62 -7.13
N ASN A 36 -24.52 20.93 -5.83
CA ASN A 36 -23.99 22.16 -5.27
C ASN A 36 -22.74 21.94 -4.40
N CYS A 37 -22.04 20.81 -4.57
CA CYS A 37 -20.85 20.55 -3.77
C CYS A 37 -19.73 21.56 -4.03
N ALA A 38 -18.87 21.73 -3.01
CA ALA A 38 -17.57 22.36 -3.14
C ALA A 38 -16.50 21.27 -3.12
N MET A 39 -15.58 21.30 -4.09
CA MET A 39 -14.44 20.40 -4.12
C MET A 39 -13.33 20.98 -3.24
N VAL A 40 -12.98 20.28 -2.17
CA VAL A 40 -11.97 20.74 -1.19
C VAL A 40 -10.55 20.44 -1.68
N ARG A 41 -10.37 19.28 -2.33
CA ARG A 41 -9.11 18.84 -2.93
C ARG A 41 -9.42 18.22 -4.29
N PRO A 42 -8.68 18.59 -5.37
CA PRO A 42 -8.82 17.91 -6.65
C PRO A 42 -8.27 16.48 -6.57
N ALA A 43 -8.89 15.57 -7.31
CA ALA A 43 -8.34 14.25 -7.55
C ALA A 43 -7.07 14.36 -8.40
N TYR A 44 -6.16 13.41 -8.22
CA TYR A 44 -4.91 13.35 -8.96
C TYR A 44 -4.46 11.89 -9.09
N SER A 45 -3.50 11.67 -9.98
CA SER A 45 -2.81 10.39 -10.13
C SER A 45 -1.34 10.59 -9.82
N VAL A 46 -0.70 9.54 -9.32
CA VAL A 46 0.71 9.52 -8.96
C VAL A 46 1.35 8.30 -9.56
N ASP A 47 2.52 8.52 -10.14
CA ASP A 47 3.37 7.46 -10.68
C ASP A 47 4.58 7.32 -9.76
N TYR A 48 4.92 6.07 -9.44
CA TYR A 48 6.08 5.74 -8.62
C TYR A 48 6.79 4.53 -9.21
N ASP A 49 8.11 4.50 -9.04
CA ASP A 49 8.92 3.32 -9.30
C ASP A 49 8.74 2.29 -8.18
N TYR A 50 8.83 1.01 -8.53
CA TYR A 50 8.83 -0.09 -7.58
C TYR A 50 9.80 -1.19 -8.06
N ILE A 51 10.18 -2.07 -7.14
CA ILE A 51 11.01 -3.23 -7.43
C ILE A 51 10.08 -4.42 -7.66
N PRO A 52 10.05 -5.02 -8.87
CA PRO A 52 9.24 -6.20 -9.13
C PRO A 52 9.67 -7.34 -8.21
N ALA A 53 8.81 -7.71 -7.26
CA ALA A 53 9.15 -8.69 -6.23
C ALA A 53 9.62 -10.05 -6.78
N PRO A 54 9.00 -10.64 -7.82
CA PRO A 54 9.40 -11.96 -8.32
C PRO A 54 10.88 -12.02 -8.74
N GLY A 55 11.66 -12.80 -8.00
CA GLY A 55 13.09 -13.01 -8.25
C GLY A 55 14.02 -11.88 -7.77
N GLN A 56 13.48 -10.81 -7.19
CA GLN A 56 14.29 -9.73 -6.58
C GLN A 56 14.33 -9.81 -5.05
N VAL A 57 13.32 -10.44 -4.44
CA VAL A 57 13.24 -10.72 -3.00
C VAL A 57 12.94 -12.19 -2.74
N GLU A 58 13.46 -12.70 -1.62
CA GLU A 58 13.14 -14.01 -1.06
C GLU A 58 11.77 -13.98 -0.37
N HIS A 59 11.22 -15.15 0.00
CA HIS A 59 9.97 -15.23 0.78
C HIS A 59 10.09 -14.65 2.21
N THR A 60 11.31 -14.38 2.66
CA THR A 60 11.60 -13.64 3.90
C THR A 60 11.52 -12.12 3.71
N LEU A 61 11.28 -11.66 2.47
CA LEU A 61 11.34 -10.27 2.01
C LEU A 61 12.74 -9.65 2.00
N GLU A 62 13.79 -10.48 2.10
CA GLU A 62 15.17 -10.06 1.92
C GLU A 62 15.51 -9.92 0.43
N CYS A 63 16.24 -8.87 0.06
CA CYS A 63 16.70 -8.66 -1.31
C CYS A 63 17.77 -9.69 -1.70
N VAL A 64 17.57 -10.34 -2.85
CA VAL A 64 18.51 -11.35 -3.40
C VAL A 64 19.88 -10.75 -3.69
N SER A 65 19.91 -9.51 -4.22
CA SER A 65 21.15 -8.84 -4.62
C SER A 65 21.88 -8.14 -3.48
N ALA A 66 21.21 -7.90 -2.34
CA ALA A 66 21.72 -7.12 -1.23
C ALA A 66 21.35 -7.78 0.11
N ARG A 67 22.25 -8.61 0.63
CA ARG A 67 22.06 -9.26 1.93
C ARG A 67 21.90 -8.25 3.06
N GLY A 68 20.91 -8.45 3.90
CA GLY A 68 20.52 -7.58 5.02
C GLY A 68 19.57 -6.44 4.63
N LEU A 69 19.27 -6.25 3.34
CA LEU A 69 18.27 -5.29 2.89
C LEU A 69 16.91 -5.99 2.78
N PHE A 70 15.91 -5.50 3.50
CA PHE A 70 14.53 -6.00 3.45
C PHE A 70 13.62 -4.95 2.85
N LEU A 71 12.67 -5.39 2.01
CA LEU A 71 11.74 -4.51 1.30
C LEU A 71 10.30 -4.91 1.61
N ALA A 72 9.38 -3.95 1.67
CA ALA A 72 7.98 -4.19 1.98
C ALA A 72 7.10 -3.05 1.43
N GLY A 73 5.80 -3.34 1.30
CA GLY A 73 4.77 -2.38 0.89
C GLY A 73 4.96 -1.89 -0.53
N GLN A 74 4.72 -0.59 -0.73
CA GLN A 74 4.73 0.04 -2.05
C GLN A 74 6.06 -0.08 -2.80
N ALA A 75 7.18 -0.27 -2.08
CA ALA A 75 8.47 -0.56 -2.71
C ALA A 75 8.46 -1.88 -3.51
N LEU A 76 7.56 -2.81 -3.19
CA LEU A 76 7.35 -4.09 -3.87
C LEU A 76 6.10 -4.11 -4.78
N GLY A 77 5.46 -2.95 -4.98
CA GLY A 77 4.35 -2.77 -5.91
C GLY A 77 2.95 -2.97 -5.32
N THR A 78 2.81 -3.16 -4.01
CA THR A 78 1.49 -3.14 -3.34
C THR A 78 1.04 -1.70 -3.07
N THR A 79 -0.27 -1.43 -3.08
CA THR A 79 -0.78 -0.06 -2.87
C THR A 79 -1.71 0.07 -1.67
N GLY A 80 -2.23 -1.05 -1.15
CA GLY A 80 -3.11 -1.06 0.01
C GLY A 80 -2.34 -1.02 1.32
N TYR A 81 -2.97 -0.46 2.35
CA TYR A 81 -2.36 -0.26 3.65
C TYR A 81 -2.14 -1.59 4.37
N GLU A 82 -3.10 -2.50 4.24
CA GLU A 82 -3.13 -3.80 4.86
C GLU A 82 -2.01 -4.70 4.32
N GLU A 83 -1.84 -4.72 3.00
CA GLU A 83 -0.76 -5.45 2.32
C GLU A 83 0.61 -4.91 2.74
N ALA A 84 0.77 -3.58 2.78
CA ALA A 84 2.01 -2.95 3.20
C ALA A 84 2.35 -3.24 4.67
N ALA A 85 1.35 -3.19 5.56
CA ALA A 85 1.54 -3.53 6.97
C ALA A 85 1.91 -5.01 7.16
N ALA A 86 1.25 -5.90 6.43
CA ALA A 86 1.51 -7.34 6.47
C ALA A 86 2.92 -7.70 5.96
N GLN A 87 3.38 -7.07 4.89
CA GLN A 87 4.76 -7.24 4.43
C GLN A 87 5.75 -6.61 5.42
N GLY A 88 5.45 -5.43 5.94
CA GLY A 88 6.31 -4.70 6.88
C GLY A 88 6.59 -5.47 8.16
N ILE A 89 5.60 -6.16 8.73
CA ILE A 89 5.82 -6.99 9.93
C ILE A 89 6.72 -8.20 9.63
N VAL A 90 6.55 -8.88 8.50
CA VAL A 90 7.39 -10.03 8.10
C VAL A 90 8.83 -9.58 7.84
N ALA A 91 9.01 -8.52 7.05
CA ALA A 91 10.30 -7.93 6.76
C ALA A 91 11.01 -7.47 8.04
N GLY A 92 10.29 -6.80 8.95
CA GLY A 92 10.83 -6.31 10.22
C GLY A 92 11.28 -7.43 11.17
N ILE A 93 10.50 -8.51 11.29
CA ILE A 93 10.86 -9.69 12.09
C ILE A 93 12.14 -10.32 11.54
N ASN A 94 12.21 -10.55 10.22
CA ASN A 94 13.38 -11.16 9.59
C ASN A 94 14.63 -10.26 9.64
N ALA A 95 14.45 -8.95 9.47
CA ALA A 95 15.54 -7.98 9.62
C ALA A 95 16.11 -7.96 11.04
N SER A 96 15.23 -7.96 12.05
CA SER A 96 15.62 -8.00 13.46
C SER A 96 16.38 -9.28 13.80
N ALA A 97 15.85 -10.44 13.40
CA ALA A 97 16.51 -11.73 13.61
C ALA A 97 17.91 -11.77 12.98
N LYS A 98 18.04 -11.26 11.75
CA LYS A 98 19.32 -11.19 11.03
C LYS A 98 20.34 -10.25 11.70
N ALA A 99 19.88 -9.13 12.25
CA ALA A 99 20.73 -8.17 12.96
C ALA A 99 21.22 -8.70 14.31
N GLY A 100 20.41 -9.51 15.01
CA GLY A 100 20.74 -10.07 16.32
C GLY A 100 21.72 -11.24 16.30
N ALA A 101 22.11 -11.75 15.12
CA ALA A 101 22.84 -13.02 14.96
C ALA A 101 22.17 -14.23 15.65
N GLU A 102 20.87 -14.11 15.97
CA GLU A 102 20.04 -15.21 16.43
C GLU A 102 19.67 -16.08 15.23
N ASP A 103 20.65 -16.82 14.71
CA ASP A 103 20.45 -17.92 13.76
C ASP A 103 19.63 -19.08 14.38
N THR A 104 19.20 -18.94 15.63
CA THR A 104 18.54 -19.97 16.45
C THR A 104 17.06 -20.17 16.16
N HIS A 105 16.37 -19.22 15.51
CA HIS A 105 14.93 -19.30 15.27
C HIS A 105 14.50 -19.49 13.81
N GLY A 106 15.44 -19.44 12.87
CA GLY A 106 15.16 -19.51 11.43
C GLY A 106 14.41 -18.28 10.91
N SER A 107 14.48 -18.04 9.60
CA SER A 107 13.72 -16.95 9.00
C SER A 107 12.22 -17.25 9.02
N LEU A 108 11.42 -16.25 9.38
CA LEU A 108 9.96 -16.33 9.30
C LEU A 108 9.53 -16.33 7.82
N VAL A 109 8.96 -17.44 7.41
CA VAL A 109 8.23 -17.57 6.14
C VAL A 109 6.83 -18.08 6.46
N LEU A 110 5.82 -17.35 5.99
CA LEU A 110 4.43 -17.71 6.19
C LEU A 110 3.95 -18.59 5.02
N PRO A 111 3.48 -19.83 5.27
CA PRO A 111 2.96 -20.67 4.19
C PRO A 111 1.67 -20.10 3.60
N ARG A 112 1.51 -20.24 2.28
CA ARG A 112 0.33 -19.74 1.55
C ARG A 112 -0.96 -20.47 1.94
N GLU A 113 -0.86 -21.75 2.29
CA GLU A 113 -1.98 -22.59 2.67
C GLU A 113 -2.55 -22.26 4.06
N SER A 114 -1.81 -21.53 4.89
CA SER A 114 -2.20 -21.19 6.26
C SER A 114 -2.35 -19.69 6.51
N SER A 115 -2.01 -18.84 5.54
CA SER A 115 -2.07 -17.39 5.69
C SER A 115 -2.30 -16.65 4.37
N TYR A 116 -3.17 -15.62 4.41
CA TYR A 116 -3.28 -14.66 3.32
C TYR A 116 -2.00 -13.85 3.13
N ILE A 117 -1.22 -13.60 4.19
CA ILE A 117 0.08 -12.93 4.09
C ILE A 117 1.07 -13.79 3.30
N GLY A 118 1.02 -15.12 3.45
CA GLY A 118 1.85 -16.03 2.66
C GLY A 118 1.36 -16.24 1.22
N THR A 119 0.10 -15.90 0.93
CA THR A 119 -0.48 -15.99 -0.42
C THR A 119 -0.19 -14.76 -1.27
N MET A 120 -0.19 -13.58 -0.63
CA MET A 120 0.14 -12.27 -1.21
C MET A 120 1.56 -12.23 -1.76
#